data_AF-A0A943DXN5-F1
#
_entry.id   AF-A0A943DXN5-F1
#
_cell.length_a   1.000
_cell.length_b   1.000
_cell.length_c   1.000
_cell.angle_alpha   90.00
_cell.angle_beta   90.00
_cell.angle_gamma   90.00
#
_symmetry.space_group_name_H-M   'P 1'
#
loop_
_entity.id
_entity.type
_entity.pdbx_description
1 polymer ?
#
loop_
_entity_poly.entity_id
_entity_poly.type
_entity_poly.pdbx_seq_one_letter_code
_entity_poly.pdbx_strand_id
1 'polypeptide(L)'
;MMETVVGRLRDSGDLEMLYMEMRRLLEVYTAGKMYDKVSSLYKEYTLLGDSMTRARHNLDLVTAKVRSDVAAKQRENLMLREKLQAQSRQKTGAVVAFIVVALAAVAVLIVMRRRARKIRLSRDAERARRESAEAGISAALDERNSALERMEAIRNEMSGSIDADILHCPQGLENNLGPFRRTFLAAYPRFVDDLRRDYPSLTDTDMVFCMLIFLQHSTQEISASLNISRASVNSARYRLRSKLRLAKEESLDKFLQSRQG
;
A
#
# COMPACT_ATOMS: atom_id res chain seq x y z
N MET A 1 115.40 -24.54 11.30
CA MET A 1 114.31 -24.02 10.45
C MET A 1 112.91 -24.33 11.02
N MET A 2 112.62 -25.55 11.49
CA MET A 2 111.33 -25.87 12.14
C MET A 2 111.20 -25.33 13.58
N GLU A 3 112.26 -25.38 14.40
CA GLU A 3 112.24 -24.80 15.77
C GLU A 3 111.92 -23.29 15.76
N THR A 4 112.46 -22.56 14.78
CA THR A 4 112.19 -21.13 14.55
C THR A 4 110.77 -20.84 14.05
N VAL A 5 110.10 -21.82 13.45
CA VAL A 5 108.70 -21.69 13.02
C VAL A 5 107.77 -21.89 14.22
N VAL A 6 108.01 -22.91 15.05
CA VAL A 6 107.27 -23.14 16.30
C VAL A 6 107.42 -21.93 17.25
N GLY A 7 108.62 -21.37 17.37
CA GLY A 7 108.85 -20.15 18.17
C GLY A 7 108.00 -18.96 17.70
N ARG A 8 107.97 -18.69 16.39
CA ARG A 8 107.13 -17.60 15.83
C ARG A 8 105.63 -17.86 15.98
N LEU A 9 105.18 -19.11 15.88
CA LEU A 9 103.77 -19.47 16.06
C LEU A 9 103.32 -19.37 17.51
N ARG A 10 104.25 -19.53 18.47
CA ARG A 10 103.99 -19.27 19.89
C ARG A 10 103.66 -17.79 20.13
N ASP A 11 104.34 -16.90 19.40
CA ASP A 11 104.10 -15.45 19.49
C ASP A 11 102.85 -15.00 18.70
N SER A 12 102.47 -15.73 17.65
CA SER A 12 101.31 -15.36 16.81
C SER A 12 99.95 -15.76 17.41
N GLY A 13 99.94 -16.63 18.42
CA GLY A 13 98.71 -17.07 19.10
C GLY A 13 97.83 -18.02 18.29
N ASP A 14 98.30 -18.50 17.13
CA ASP A 14 97.58 -19.49 16.33
C ASP A 14 97.85 -20.89 16.89
N LEU A 15 97.06 -21.26 17.90
CA LEU A 15 97.20 -22.50 18.64
C LEU A 15 97.00 -23.75 17.77
N GLU A 16 96.23 -23.64 16.68
CA GLU A 16 95.95 -24.75 15.78
C GLU A 16 97.15 -25.02 14.86
N MET A 17 97.72 -23.96 14.27
CA MET A 17 98.96 -24.06 13.51
C MET A 17 100.16 -24.44 14.39
N LEU A 18 100.23 -23.90 15.61
CA LEU A 18 101.26 -24.26 16.59
C LEU A 18 101.22 -25.75 16.93
N TYR A 19 100.03 -26.30 17.19
CA TYR A 19 99.84 -27.73 17.47
C TYR A 19 100.30 -28.62 16.31
N MET A 20 99.97 -28.24 15.06
CA MET A 20 100.38 -28.98 13.86
C MET A 20 101.90 -28.95 13.66
N GLU A 21 102.56 -27.81 13.86
CA GLU A 21 104.01 -27.69 13.71
C GLU A 21 104.78 -28.34 14.86
N MET A 22 104.26 -28.32 16.09
CA MET A 22 104.83 -29.06 17.22
C MET A 22 104.77 -30.57 16.98
N ARG A 23 103.67 -31.09 16.41
CA ARG A 23 103.55 -32.50 16.01
C ARG A 23 104.61 -32.89 14.99
N ARG A 24 104.79 -32.09 13.94
CA ARG A 24 105.82 -32.31 12.91
C ARG A 24 107.22 -32.28 13.51
N LEU A 25 107.50 -31.35 14.41
CA LEU A 25 108.79 -31.24 15.08
C LEU A 25 109.07 -32.46 15.99
N LEU A 26 108.05 -32.99 16.67
CA LEU A 26 108.09 -34.24 17.42
C LEU A 26 108.45 -35.45 16.53
N GLU A 27 107.83 -35.57 15.34
CA GLU A 27 108.15 -36.60 14.35
C GLU A 27 109.62 -36.52 13.87
N VAL A 28 110.12 -35.30 13.67
CA VAL A 28 111.53 -35.08 13.29
C VAL A 28 112.49 -35.45 14.43
N TYR A 29 112.18 -35.06 15.67
CA TYR A 29 113.04 -35.38 16.82
C TYR A 29 113.08 -36.87 17.16
N THR A 30 111.95 -37.56 17.00
CA THR A 30 111.87 -39.02 17.18
C THR A 30 112.66 -39.77 16.10
N ALA A 31 112.54 -39.36 14.83
CA ALA A 31 113.35 -39.92 13.74
C ALA A 31 114.85 -39.69 13.96
N GLY A 32 115.22 -38.52 14.50
CA GLY A 32 116.59 -38.17 14.86
C GLY A 32 117.11 -38.76 16.19
N LYS A 33 116.33 -39.58 16.90
CA LYS A 33 116.66 -40.17 18.22
C LYS A 33 117.03 -39.14 19.30
N MET A 34 116.52 -37.91 19.21
CA MET A 34 116.78 -36.83 20.18
C MET A 34 115.78 -36.87 21.34
N TYR A 35 115.87 -37.89 22.19
CA TYR A 35 114.85 -38.18 23.22
C TYR A 35 114.65 -37.04 24.25
N ASP A 36 115.68 -36.28 24.59
CA ASP A 36 115.57 -35.16 25.54
C ASP A 36 114.68 -34.03 25.01
N LYS A 37 114.82 -33.72 23.71
CA LYS A 37 113.99 -32.74 23.00
C LYS A 37 112.56 -33.25 22.80
N VAL A 38 112.39 -34.55 22.55
CA VAL A 38 111.07 -35.19 22.48
C VAL A 38 110.34 -35.04 23.81
N SER A 39 110.98 -35.39 24.93
CA SER A 39 110.34 -35.36 26.26
C SER A 39 109.86 -33.96 26.64
N SER A 40 110.70 -32.95 26.41
CA SER A 40 110.36 -31.55 26.68
C SER A 40 109.22 -31.03 25.79
N LEU A 41 109.27 -31.27 24.48
CA LEU A 41 108.26 -30.81 23.53
C LEU A 41 106.94 -31.57 23.66
N TYR A 42 106.99 -32.87 23.97
CA TYR A 42 105.81 -33.72 24.13
C TYR A 42 104.90 -33.22 25.26
N LYS A 43 105.48 -32.83 26.40
CA LYS A 43 104.72 -32.31 27.54
C LYS A 43 103.93 -31.05 27.19
N GLU A 44 104.51 -30.17 26.38
CA GLU A 44 103.83 -28.95 25.94
C GLU A 44 102.79 -29.23 24.86
N TYR A 45 103.11 -30.12 23.92
CA TYR A 45 102.19 -30.56 22.87
C TYR A 45 100.91 -31.19 23.44
N THR A 46 101.01 -32.04 24.47
CA THR A 46 99.84 -32.66 25.10
C THR A 46 98.97 -31.63 25.82
N LEU A 47 99.56 -30.71 26.59
CA LEU A 47 98.84 -29.63 27.26
C LEU A 47 98.12 -28.70 26.27
N LEU A 48 98.78 -28.37 25.16
CA LEU A 48 98.19 -27.59 24.08
C LEU A 48 97.00 -28.34 23.44
N GLY A 49 97.15 -29.64 23.19
CA GLY A 49 96.08 -30.50 22.67
C GLY A 49 94.86 -30.58 23.59
N ASP A 50 95.08 -30.76 24.89
CA ASP A 50 94.00 -30.81 25.89
C ASP A 50 93.25 -29.47 25.98
N SER A 51 93.97 -28.35 26.00
CA SER A 51 93.38 -27.01 26.02
C SER A 51 92.57 -26.71 24.75
N MET A 52 93.11 -27.04 23.58
CA MET A 52 92.43 -26.87 22.29
C MET A 52 91.16 -27.72 22.19
N THR A 53 91.21 -28.95 22.70
CA THR A 53 90.04 -29.84 22.74
C THR A 53 88.94 -29.27 23.62
N ARG A 54 89.29 -28.72 24.80
CA ARG A 54 88.32 -28.02 25.68
C ARG A 54 87.73 -26.77 25.03
N ALA A 55 88.56 -25.96 24.35
CA ALA A 55 88.11 -24.75 23.67
C ALA A 55 87.11 -25.07 22.54
N ARG A 56 87.41 -26.07 21.72
CA ARG A 56 86.50 -26.56 20.66
C ARG A 56 85.20 -27.09 21.24
N HIS A 57 85.26 -27.92 22.28
CA HIS A 57 84.07 -28.44 22.95
C HIS A 57 83.17 -27.31 23.49
N ASN A 58 83.76 -26.29 24.12
CA ASN A 58 83.02 -25.12 24.60
C ASN A 58 82.38 -24.33 23.45
N LEU A 59 83.08 -24.15 22.33
CA LEU A 59 82.55 -23.48 21.14
C LEU A 59 81.37 -24.26 20.54
N ASP A 60 81.47 -25.58 20.48
CA ASP A 60 80.40 -26.45 19.99
C ASP A 60 79.16 -26.35 20.88
N LEU A 61 79.34 -26.35 22.22
CA LEU A 61 78.27 -26.16 23.18
C LEU A 61 77.58 -24.80 23.02
N VAL A 62 78.36 -23.72 22.89
CA VAL A 62 77.82 -22.36 22.67
C VAL A 62 77.06 -22.29 21.36
N THR A 63 77.64 -22.84 20.28
CA THR A 63 77.01 -22.86 18.95
C THR A 63 75.71 -23.66 18.96
N ALA A 64 75.69 -24.82 19.62
CA ALA A 64 74.50 -25.63 19.80
C ALA A 64 73.41 -24.87 20.58
N LYS A 65 73.80 -24.17 21.66
CA LYS A 65 72.87 -23.35 22.46
C LYS A 65 72.27 -22.21 21.63
N VAL A 66 73.11 -21.45 20.92
CA VAL A 66 72.65 -20.34 20.07
C VAL A 66 71.68 -20.86 18.99
N ARG A 67 71.98 -21.98 18.34
CA ARG A 67 71.08 -22.59 17.35
C ARG A 67 69.74 -23.01 17.96
N SER A 68 69.76 -23.61 19.15
CA SER A 68 68.54 -23.97 19.88
C SER A 68 67.69 -22.74 20.21
N ASP A 69 68.31 -21.68 20.72
CA ASP A 69 67.61 -20.45 21.09
C ASP A 69 67.03 -19.73 19.86
N VAL A 70 67.77 -19.69 18.75
CA VAL A 70 67.29 -19.15 17.47
C VAL A 70 66.12 -19.95 16.95
N ALA A 71 66.20 -21.28 16.97
CA ALA A 71 65.10 -22.15 16.55
C ALA A 71 63.86 -21.99 17.44
N ALA A 72 64.04 -21.85 18.76
CA ALA A 72 62.95 -21.59 19.70
C ALA A 72 62.25 -20.25 19.41
N LYS A 73 63.03 -19.17 19.21
CA LYS A 73 62.49 -17.86 18.85
C LYS A 73 61.80 -17.85 17.49
N GLN A 74 62.31 -18.62 16.51
CA GLN A 74 61.67 -18.75 15.20
C GLN A 74 60.32 -19.47 15.31
N ARG A 75 60.23 -20.53 16.13
CA ARG A 75 58.95 -21.21 16.42
C ARG A 75 57.95 -20.29 17.09
N GLU A 76 58.39 -19.51 18.07
CA GLU A 76 57.54 -18.53 18.76
C GLU A 76 57.02 -17.46 17.78
N ASN A 77 57.89 -16.92 16.92
CA ASN A 77 57.50 -15.95 15.90
C ASN A 77 56.50 -16.53 14.88
N LEU A 78 56.67 -17.79 14.47
CA LEU A 78 55.71 -18.47 13.60
C LEU A 78 54.35 -18.58 14.27
N MET A 79 54.29 -19.06 15.51
CA MET A 79 53.03 -19.15 16.27
C MET A 79 52.37 -17.78 16.47
N LEU A 80 53.15 -16.74 16.78
CA LEU A 80 52.65 -15.37 16.90
C LEU A 80 52.05 -14.87 15.59
N ARG A 81 52.71 -15.13 14.46
CA ARG A 81 52.21 -14.76 13.12
C ARG A 81 50.93 -15.51 12.77
N GLU A 82 50.84 -16.81 13.07
CA GLU A 82 49.62 -17.60 12.87
C GLU A 82 48.47 -17.06 13.72
N LYS A 83 48.71 -16.76 15.00
CA LYS A 83 47.71 -16.14 15.89
C LYS A 83 47.25 -14.79 15.36
N LEU A 84 48.17 -13.94 14.93
CA LEU A 84 47.86 -12.62 14.35
C LEU A 84 47.06 -12.75 13.06
N GLN A 85 47.42 -13.69 12.17
CA GLN A 85 46.67 -13.94 10.95
C GLN A 85 45.27 -14.48 11.24
N ALA A 86 45.12 -15.40 12.20
CA ALA A 86 43.82 -15.91 12.61
C ALA A 86 42.93 -14.79 13.15
N GLN A 87 43.48 -13.93 14.01
CA GLN A 87 42.75 -12.77 14.53
C GLN A 87 42.41 -11.76 13.42
N SER A 88 43.33 -11.53 12.49
CA SER A 88 43.11 -10.66 11.32
C SER A 88 42.00 -11.19 10.42
N ARG A 89 41.97 -12.51 10.16
CA ARG A 89 40.88 -13.15 9.39
C ARG A 89 39.54 -13.00 10.10
N GLN A 90 39.49 -13.18 11.42
CA GLN A 90 38.27 -13.00 12.19
C GLN A 90 37.75 -11.55 12.11
N LYS A 91 38.64 -10.55 12.30
CA LYS A 91 38.29 -9.13 12.18
C LYS A 91 37.81 -8.78 10.77
N THR A 92 38.53 -9.26 9.75
CA THR A 92 38.17 -9.04 8.35
C THR A 92 36.80 -9.65 8.03
N GLY A 93 36.53 -10.88 8.48
CA GLY A 93 35.23 -11.53 8.35
C GLY A 93 34.11 -10.75 9.02
N ALA A 94 34.32 -10.22 10.22
CA ALA A 94 33.35 -9.40 10.93
C ALA A 94 33.02 -8.09 10.18
N VAL A 95 34.05 -7.41 9.65
CA VAL A 95 33.86 -6.18 8.84
C VAL A 95 33.06 -6.48 7.57
N VAL A 96 33.39 -7.55 6.84
CA VAL A 96 32.66 -7.96 5.63
C VAL A 96 31.21 -8.30 5.97
N ALA A 97 30.96 -9.06 7.04
CA ALA A 97 29.61 -9.39 7.49
C ALA A 97 28.79 -8.12 7.84
N PHE A 98 29.41 -7.16 8.53
CA PHE A 98 28.76 -5.88 8.85
C PHE A 98 28.38 -5.10 7.58
N ILE A 99 29.29 -5.02 6.60
CA ILE A 99 29.02 -4.35 5.32
C ILE A 99 27.86 -5.02 4.58
N VAL A 100 27.81 -6.36 4.54
CA VAL A 100 26.72 -7.10 3.90
C VAL A 100 25.38 -6.81 4.57
N VAL A 101 25.33 -6.80 5.91
CA VAL A 101 24.11 -6.46 6.67
C VAL A 101 23.68 -5.02 6.41
N ALA A 102 24.63 -4.07 6.39
CA ALA A 102 24.33 -2.67 6.09
C ALA A 102 23.76 -2.48 4.68
N LEU A 103 24.33 -3.14 3.67
CA LEU A 103 23.82 -3.11 2.29
C LEU A 103 22.42 -3.73 2.19
N ALA A 104 22.16 -4.84 2.88
CA ALA A 104 20.84 -5.44 2.93
C ALA A 104 19.81 -4.49 3.57
N ALA A 105 20.17 -3.80 4.67
CA ALA A 105 19.30 -2.82 5.31
C ALA A 105 18.98 -1.63 4.38
N VAL A 106 19.97 -1.13 3.64
CA VAL A 106 19.77 -0.08 2.63
C VAL A 106 18.84 -0.56 1.50
N ALA A 107 19.01 -1.78 1.01
CA ALA A 107 18.14 -2.35 -0.01
C ALA A 107 16.69 -2.46 0.50
N VAL A 108 16.48 -2.92 1.73
CA VAL A 108 15.16 -2.97 2.37
C VAL A 108 14.56 -1.56 2.49
N LEU A 109 15.33 -0.56 2.92
CA LEU A 109 14.87 0.83 2.98
C LEU A 109 14.46 1.37 1.61
N ILE A 110 15.22 1.05 0.55
CA ILE A 110 14.87 1.44 -0.82
C ILE A 110 13.55 0.79 -1.25
N VAL A 111 13.36 -0.51 -0.99
CA VAL A 111 12.11 -1.23 -1.31
C VAL A 111 10.94 -0.66 -0.52
N MET A 112 11.10 -0.39 0.77
CA MET A 112 10.09 0.23 1.62
C MET A 112 9.71 1.63 1.09
N ARG A 113 10.70 2.46 0.73
CA ARG A 113 10.45 3.78 0.14
C ARG A 113 9.72 3.67 -1.21
N ARG A 114 10.09 2.72 -2.07
CA ARG A 114 9.40 2.48 -3.35
C ARG A 114 7.95 2.04 -3.14
N ARG A 115 7.70 1.10 -2.21
CA ARG A 115 6.34 0.65 -1.85
C ARG A 115 5.51 1.81 -1.30
N ALA A 116 6.06 2.59 -0.38
CA ALA A 116 5.38 3.75 0.21
C ALA A 116 5.03 4.81 -0.85
N ARG A 117 5.93 5.11 -1.79
CA ARG A 117 5.65 6.02 -2.91
C ARG A 117 4.52 5.51 -3.79
N LYS A 118 4.52 4.21 -4.13
CA LYS A 118 3.45 3.60 -4.94
C LYS A 118 2.08 3.69 -4.25
N ILE A 119 2.03 3.43 -2.94
CA ILE A 119 0.79 3.54 -2.15
C ILE A 119 0.30 5.00 -2.10
N ARG A 120 1.20 5.97 -1.93
CA ARG A 120 0.84 7.40 -1.94
C ARG A 120 0.23 7.81 -3.28
N LEU A 121 0.89 7.48 -4.39
CA LEU A 121 0.39 7.76 -5.73
C LEU A 121 -0.99 7.14 -6.00
N SER A 122 -1.22 5.90 -5.56
CA SER A 122 -2.52 5.25 -5.71
C SER A 122 -3.62 5.95 -4.89
N ARG A 123 -3.30 6.41 -3.68
CA ARG A 123 -4.25 7.14 -2.81
C ARG A 123 -4.57 8.52 -3.37
N ASP A 124 -3.57 9.24 -3.87
CA ASP A 124 -3.77 10.57 -4.46
C ASP A 124 -4.60 10.48 -5.75
N ALA A 125 -4.37 9.46 -6.57
CA ALA A 125 -5.20 9.18 -7.75
C ALA A 125 -6.64 8.80 -7.38
N GLU A 126 -6.84 8.02 -6.32
CA GLU A 126 -8.19 7.68 -5.83
C GLU A 126 -8.92 8.90 -5.26
N ARG A 127 -8.22 9.77 -4.51
CA ARG A 127 -8.77 11.03 -4.00
C ARG A 127 -9.20 11.96 -5.13
N ALA A 128 -8.33 12.19 -6.13
CA ALA A 128 -8.66 13.00 -7.29
C ALA A 128 -9.87 12.45 -8.06
N ARG A 129 -9.99 11.11 -8.19
CA ARG A 129 -11.17 10.48 -8.78
C ARG A 129 -12.43 10.72 -7.97
N ARG A 130 -12.38 10.60 -6.64
CA ARG A 130 -13.52 10.87 -5.75
C ARG A 130 -13.95 12.33 -5.84
N GLU A 131 -13.01 13.27 -5.75
CA GLU A 131 -13.28 14.71 -5.90
C GLU A 131 -13.93 15.02 -7.25
N SER A 132 -13.42 14.44 -8.35
CA SER A 132 -14.04 14.62 -9.67
C SER A 132 -15.43 13.99 -9.79
N ALA A 133 -15.66 12.85 -9.12
CA ALA A 133 -16.96 12.19 -9.11
C ALA A 133 -17.98 12.96 -8.27
N GLU A 134 -17.57 13.48 -7.10
CA GLU A 134 -18.39 14.35 -6.25
C GLU A 134 -18.73 15.66 -6.95
N ALA A 135 -17.76 16.28 -7.63
CA ALA A 135 -18.01 17.47 -8.46
C ALA A 135 -18.99 17.17 -9.60
N GLY A 136 -18.85 16.01 -10.27
CA GLY A 136 -19.78 15.57 -11.31
C GLY A 136 -21.19 15.31 -10.79
N ILE A 137 -21.32 14.69 -9.61
CA ILE A 137 -22.61 14.46 -8.94
C ILE A 137 -23.24 15.79 -8.52
N SER A 138 -22.46 16.72 -7.94
CA SER A 138 -22.93 18.05 -7.56
C SER A 138 -23.46 18.81 -8.77
N ALA A 139 -22.71 18.83 -9.88
CA ALA A 139 -23.15 19.48 -11.11
C ALA A 139 -24.46 18.87 -11.66
N ALA A 140 -24.59 17.54 -11.63
CA ALA A 140 -25.81 16.85 -12.05
C ALA A 140 -27.00 17.12 -11.10
N LEU A 141 -26.75 17.26 -9.80
CA LEU A 141 -27.77 17.65 -8.82
C LEU A 141 -28.22 19.10 -9.03
N ASP A 142 -27.31 20.02 -9.30
CA ASP A 142 -27.63 21.42 -9.57
C ASP A 142 -28.45 21.58 -10.86
N GLU A 143 -28.11 20.82 -11.90
CA GLU A 143 -28.88 20.78 -13.15
C GLU A 143 -30.29 20.22 -12.90
N ARG A 144 -30.40 19.13 -12.14
CA ARG A 144 -31.69 18.54 -11.74
C ARG A 144 -32.52 19.53 -10.91
N ASN A 145 -31.92 20.20 -9.94
CA ASN A 145 -32.62 21.16 -9.09
C ASN A 145 -33.12 22.36 -9.91
N SER A 146 -32.29 22.90 -10.81
CA SER A 146 -32.68 23.97 -11.73
C SER A 146 -33.79 23.55 -12.70
N ALA A 147 -33.81 22.27 -13.12
CA ALA A 147 -34.90 21.73 -13.93
C ALA A 147 -36.19 21.58 -13.12
N LEU A 148 -36.11 21.15 -11.86
CA LEU A 148 -37.27 21.08 -10.95
C LEU A 148 -37.84 22.47 -10.69
N GLU A 149 -37.02 23.47 -10.41
CA GLU A 149 -37.49 24.86 -10.25
C GLU A 149 -38.22 25.37 -11.49
N ARG A 150 -37.72 25.05 -12.70
CA ARG A 150 -38.42 25.36 -13.95
C ARG A 150 -39.77 24.64 -14.06
N MET A 151 -39.83 23.37 -13.68
CA MET A 151 -41.08 22.60 -13.66
C MET A 151 -42.08 23.14 -12.63
N GLU A 152 -41.61 23.57 -11.46
CA GLU A 152 -42.46 24.16 -10.43
C GLU A 152 -42.97 25.54 -10.84
N ALA A 153 -42.14 26.36 -11.49
CA ALA A 153 -42.58 27.63 -12.07
C ALA A 153 -43.69 27.41 -13.11
N ILE A 154 -43.49 26.47 -14.04
CA ILE A 154 -44.52 26.07 -15.02
C ILE A 154 -45.78 25.54 -14.32
N ARG A 155 -45.62 24.69 -13.29
CA ARG A 155 -46.74 24.17 -12.50
C ARG A 155 -47.49 25.30 -11.82
N ASN A 156 -46.81 26.28 -11.24
CA ASN A 156 -47.44 27.38 -10.52
C ASN A 156 -48.16 28.35 -11.48
N GLU A 157 -47.59 28.60 -12.66
CA GLU A 157 -48.26 29.32 -13.75
C GLU A 157 -49.51 28.57 -14.24
N MET A 158 -49.48 27.24 -14.27
CA MET A 158 -50.62 26.40 -14.66
C MET A 158 -51.67 26.22 -13.53
N SER A 159 -51.23 26.21 -12.26
CA SER A 159 -52.07 26.02 -11.06
C SER A 159 -52.79 27.29 -10.62
N GLY A 160 -52.45 28.47 -11.14
CA GLY A 160 -53.27 29.68 -10.98
C GLY A 160 -54.69 29.59 -11.57
N SER A 161 -55.16 28.40 -11.98
CA SER A 161 -56.46 28.20 -12.64
C SER A 161 -57.16 26.86 -12.39
N ILE A 162 -56.68 26.00 -11.47
CA ILE A 162 -57.33 24.71 -11.18
C ILE A 162 -57.46 24.49 -9.67
N ASP A 163 -58.52 25.04 -9.08
CA ASP A 163 -58.98 24.64 -7.74
C ASP A 163 -59.58 23.23 -7.83
N ALA A 164 -58.79 22.22 -7.46
CA ALA A 164 -59.25 20.84 -7.32
C ALA A 164 -60.39 20.70 -6.28
N ASP A 165 -60.55 21.69 -5.40
CA ASP A 165 -61.56 21.73 -4.35
C ASP A 165 -63.00 21.96 -4.88
N ILE A 166 -63.14 22.52 -6.09
CA ILE A 166 -64.46 22.80 -6.71
C ILE A 166 -65.25 21.51 -7.04
N LEU A 167 -64.58 20.36 -7.18
CA LEU A 167 -65.24 19.07 -7.42
C LEU A 167 -65.86 18.46 -6.15
N HIS A 168 -65.34 18.79 -4.97
CA HIS A 168 -65.79 18.18 -3.72
C HIS A 168 -66.84 19.02 -2.98
N CYS A 169 -66.87 20.34 -3.19
CA CYS A 169 -67.86 21.23 -2.56
C CYS A 169 -68.45 22.25 -3.55
N PRO A 170 -69.45 21.87 -4.38
CA PRO A 170 -70.04 22.77 -5.35
C PRO A 170 -71.04 23.77 -4.73
N GLN A 171 -70.71 24.43 -3.62
CA GLN A 171 -71.58 25.49 -3.07
C GLN A 171 -71.60 26.70 -4.03
N GLY A 172 -72.79 27.14 -4.45
CA GLY A 172 -72.96 28.33 -5.30
C GLY A 172 -72.43 28.17 -6.74
N LEU A 173 -72.81 27.07 -7.40
CA LEU A 173 -72.37 26.74 -8.77
C LEU A 173 -72.85 27.76 -9.82
N GLU A 174 -73.90 28.56 -9.54
CA GLU A 174 -74.40 29.61 -10.45
C GLU A 174 -73.28 30.56 -10.93
N ASN A 175 -72.36 30.94 -10.03
CA ASN A 175 -71.26 31.85 -10.35
C ASN A 175 -69.95 31.11 -10.72
N ASN A 176 -69.86 29.81 -10.45
CA ASN A 176 -68.64 29.00 -10.60
C ASN A 176 -68.77 27.86 -11.63
N LEU A 177 -69.82 27.88 -12.47
CA LEU A 177 -70.09 26.82 -13.44
C LEU A 177 -68.97 26.64 -14.47
N GLY A 178 -68.36 27.74 -14.92
CA GLY A 178 -67.24 27.73 -15.86
C GLY A 178 -66.00 27.01 -15.30
N PRO A 179 -65.47 27.44 -14.13
CA PRO A 179 -64.41 26.74 -13.41
C PRO A 179 -64.73 25.26 -13.14
N PHE A 180 -65.91 24.96 -12.60
CA PHE A 180 -66.32 23.57 -12.33
C PHE A 180 -66.27 22.70 -13.58
N ARG A 181 -66.82 23.17 -14.70
CA ARG A 181 -66.82 22.41 -15.95
C ARG A 181 -65.41 22.19 -16.48
N ARG A 182 -64.51 23.17 -16.36
CA ARG A 182 -63.10 23.01 -16.76
C ARG A 182 -62.38 21.99 -15.88
N THR A 183 -62.53 22.07 -14.56
CA THR A 183 -61.92 21.12 -13.64
C THR A 183 -62.47 19.71 -13.84
N PHE A 184 -63.78 19.58 -14.06
CA PHE A 184 -64.42 18.29 -14.38
C PHE A 184 -63.87 17.69 -15.68
N LEU A 185 -63.77 18.49 -16.76
CA LEU A 185 -63.24 18.03 -18.04
C LEU A 185 -61.74 17.68 -17.97
N ALA A 186 -60.97 18.35 -17.12
CA ALA A 186 -59.56 18.00 -16.89
C ALA A 186 -59.42 16.63 -16.19
N ALA A 187 -60.30 16.32 -15.25
CA ALA A 187 -60.31 15.04 -14.55
C ALA A 187 -60.95 13.90 -15.37
N TYR A 188 -61.99 14.22 -16.17
CA TYR A 188 -62.81 13.27 -16.92
C TYR A 188 -63.01 13.73 -18.38
N PRO A 189 -61.94 13.74 -19.20
CA PRO A 189 -61.96 14.36 -20.52
C PRO A 189 -62.95 13.72 -21.50
N ARG A 190 -63.21 12.42 -21.40
CA ARG A 190 -64.09 11.71 -22.36
C ARG A 190 -65.56 11.67 -21.95
N PHE A 191 -65.87 11.91 -20.68
CA PHE A 191 -67.22 11.72 -20.15
C PHE A 191 -68.29 12.55 -20.89
N VAL A 192 -68.03 13.85 -21.08
CA VAL A 192 -68.99 14.77 -21.70
C VAL A 192 -69.16 14.48 -23.19
N ASP A 193 -68.04 14.20 -23.87
CA ASP A 193 -68.04 13.95 -25.31
C ASP A 193 -68.72 12.62 -25.64
N ASP A 194 -68.44 11.57 -24.87
CA ASP A 194 -69.11 10.28 -25.01
C ASP A 194 -70.61 10.39 -24.72
N LEU A 195 -71.00 11.12 -23.68
CA LEU A 195 -72.41 11.27 -23.32
C LEU A 195 -73.19 12.11 -24.35
N ARG A 196 -72.58 13.17 -24.90
CA ARG A 196 -73.17 13.96 -25.98
C ARG A 196 -73.27 13.19 -27.29
N ARG A 197 -72.26 12.39 -27.62
CA ARG A 197 -72.27 11.54 -28.81
C ARG A 197 -73.41 10.54 -28.76
N ASP A 198 -73.56 9.86 -27.63
CA ASP A 198 -74.55 8.79 -27.49
C ASP A 198 -75.97 9.33 -27.24
N TYR A 199 -76.09 10.52 -26.63
CA TYR A 199 -77.36 11.17 -26.29
C TYR A 199 -77.37 12.66 -26.67
N PRO A 200 -77.50 12.99 -27.98
CA PRO A 200 -77.44 14.37 -28.47
C PRO A 200 -78.63 15.25 -28.04
N SER A 201 -79.67 14.68 -27.44
CA SER A 201 -80.87 15.40 -26.95
C SER A 201 -80.71 15.99 -25.54
N LEU A 202 -79.57 15.75 -24.89
CA LEU A 202 -79.25 16.31 -23.58
C LEU A 202 -78.83 17.78 -23.73
N THR A 203 -79.42 18.64 -22.92
CA THR A 203 -79.04 20.06 -22.89
C THR A 203 -77.80 20.28 -22.04
N ASP A 204 -77.23 21.49 -22.10
CA ASP A 204 -76.10 21.85 -21.24
C ASP A 204 -76.46 21.76 -19.76
N THR A 205 -77.69 22.12 -19.38
CA THR A 205 -78.18 21.94 -18.01
C THR A 205 -78.23 20.46 -17.64
N ASP A 206 -78.71 19.59 -18.52
CA ASP A 206 -78.74 18.15 -18.29
C ASP A 206 -77.33 17.59 -18.09
N MET A 207 -76.33 18.09 -18.84
CA MET A 207 -74.93 17.70 -18.71
C MET A 207 -74.36 18.06 -17.34
N VAL A 208 -74.68 19.25 -16.81
CA VAL A 208 -74.25 19.67 -15.47
C VAL A 208 -74.84 18.75 -14.40
N PHE A 209 -76.11 18.38 -14.51
CA PHE A 209 -76.70 17.38 -13.62
C PHE A 209 -76.00 16.02 -13.72
N CYS A 210 -75.68 15.56 -14.94
CA CYS A 210 -74.95 14.30 -15.13
C CYS A 210 -73.55 14.34 -14.50
N MET A 211 -72.82 15.45 -14.62
CA MET A 211 -71.51 15.63 -13.96
C MET A 211 -71.64 15.55 -12.44
N LEU A 212 -72.60 16.26 -11.85
CA LEU A 212 -72.80 16.26 -10.39
C LEU A 212 -73.22 14.87 -9.87
N ILE A 213 -74.04 14.15 -10.62
CA ILE A 213 -74.47 12.78 -10.29
C ILE A 213 -73.29 11.80 -10.45
N PHE A 214 -72.46 11.98 -11.47
CA PHE A 214 -71.26 11.17 -11.70
C PHE A 214 -70.26 11.30 -10.55
N LEU A 215 -70.08 12.53 -10.04
CA LEU A 215 -69.30 12.83 -8.82
C LEU A 215 -69.95 12.35 -7.52
N GLN A 216 -71.10 11.68 -7.60
CA GLN A 216 -71.84 11.12 -6.47
C GLN A 216 -72.39 12.14 -5.47
N HIS A 217 -72.63 13.38 -5.89
CA HIS A 217 -73.29 14.36 -5.04
C HIS A 217 -74.74 13.93 -4.73
N SER A 218 -75.11 14.04 -3.47
CA SER A 218 -76.44 13.76 -2.99
C SER A 218 -77.47 14.76 -3.55
N THR A 219 -78.75 14.40 -3.56
CA THR A 219 -79.84 15.30 -3.95
C THR A 219 -79.82 16.61 -3.16
N GLN A 220 -79.40 16.57 -1.89
CA GLN A 220 -79.26 17.76 -1.05
C GLN A 220 -78.11 18.65 -1.53
N GLU A 221 -76.94 18.09 -1.80
CA GLU A 221 -75.78 18.84 -2.31
C GLU A 221 -76.09 19.43 -3.69
N ILE A 222 -76.68 18.65 -4.60
CA ILE A 222 -77.09 19.15 -5.93
C ILE A 222 -78.08 20.32 -5.79
N SER A 223 -79.06 20.20 -4.89
CA SER A 223 -80.05 21.26 -4.66
C SER A 223 -79.42 22.55 -4.14
N ALA A 224 -78.46 22.44 -3.22
CA ALA A 224 -77.72 23.57 -2.67
C ALA A 224 -76.77 24.19 -3.71
N SER A 225 -76.17 23.36 -4.55
CA SER A 225 -75.19 23.78 -5.56
C SER A 225 -75.84 24.59 -6.68
N LEU A 226 -77.01 24.14 -7.13
CA LEU A 226 -77.76 24.74 -8.23
C LEU A 226 -78.83 25.74 -7.75
N ASN A 227 -78.94 25.98 -6.44
CA ASN A 227 -79.93 26.86 -5.83
C ASN A 227 -81.39 26.57 -6.26
N ILE A 228 -81.74 25.28 -6.31
CA ILE A 228 -83.08 24.80 -6.69
C ILE A 228 -83.67 23.91 -5.60
N SER A 229 -84.99 23.68 -5.66
CA SER A 229 -85.64 22.77 -4.71
C SER A 229 -85.20 21.31 -4.92
N ARG A 230 -85.19 20.50 -3.85
CA ARG A 230 -84.97 19.04 -3.95
C ARG A 230 -86.00 18.36 -4.86
N ALA A 231 -87.23 18.88 -4.91
CA ALA A 231 -88.26 18.40 -5.84
C ALA A 231 -87.86 18.62 -7.30
N SER A 232 -87.27 19.79 -7.61
CA SER A 232 -86.74 20.11 -8.94
C SER A 232 -85.59 19.18 -9.35
N VAL A 233 -84.71 18.81 -8.41
CA VAL A 233 -83.65 17.81 -8.65
C VAL A 233 -84.25 16.44 -8.96
N ASN A 234 -85.25 16.00 -8.21
CA ASN A 234 -85.92 14.71 -8.46
C ASN A 234 -86.64 14.69 -9.81
N SER A 235 -87.32 15.77 -10.19
CA SER A 235 -87.91 15.91 -11.52
C SER A 235 -86.83 15.91 -12.61
N ALA A 236 -85.69 16.55 -12.40
CA ALA A 236 -84.56 16.51 -13.34
C ALA A 236 -84.01 15.08 -13.50
N ARG A 237 -83.79 14.35 -12.40
CA ARG A 237 -83.37 12.95 -12.42
C ARG A 237 -84.37 12.07 -13.17
N TYR A 238 -85.67 12.28 -12.97
CA TYR A 238 -86.71 11.57 -13.73
C TYR A 238 -86.62 11.86 -15.24
N ARG A 239 -86.50 13.14 -15.64
CA ARG A 239 -86.33 13.52 -17.05
C ARG A 239 -85.06 12.93 -17.66
N LEU A 240 -83.94 12.94 -16.93
CA LEU A 240 -82.67 12.38 -17.36
C LEU A 240 -82.79 10.88 -17.64
N ARG A 241 -83.49 10.12 -16.78
CA ARG A 241 -83.76 8.70 -17.02
C ARG A 241 -84.49 8.46 -18.34
N SER A 242 -85.52 9.26 -18.63
CA SER A 242 -86.25 9.17 -19.90
C SER A 242 -85.38 9.55 -21.10
N LYS A 243 -84.56 10.60 -20.99
CA LYS A 243 -83.65 11.04 -22.07
C LYS A 243 -82.53 10.04 -22.35
N LEU A 244 -81.99 9.41 -21.29
CA LEU A 244 -80.96 8.38 -21.36
C LEU A 244 -81.51 6.98 -21.70
N ARG A 245 -82.85 6.86 -21.85
CA ARG A 245 -83.57 5.62 -22.19
C ARG A 245 -83.29 4.47 -21.23
N LEU A 246 -83.20 4.76 -19.93
CA LEU A 246 -82.92 3.76 -18.89
C LEU A 246 -84.15 2.92 -18.58
N ALA A 247 -83.96 1.61 -18.40
CA ALA A 247 -85.02 0.72 -17.94
C ALA A 247 -85.45 1.04 -16.50
N LYS A 248 -86.64 0.58 -16.09
CA LYS A 248 -87.20 0.89 -14.77
C LYS A 248 -86.30 0.37 -13.63
N GLU A 249 -85.62 -0.74 -13.87
CA GLU A 249 -84.74 -1.45 -12.94
C GLU A 249 -83.30 -0.92 -12.95
N GLU A 250 -82.92 -0.11 -13.95
CA GLU A 250 -81.58 0.48 -14.03
C GLU A 250 -81.46 1.73 -13.16
N SER A 251 -80.34 1.85 -12.43
CA SER A 251 -80.02 3.04 -11.62
C SER A 251 -79.30 4.08 -12.47
N LEU A 252 -79.76 5.34 -12.40
CA LEU A 252 -79.15 6.47 -13.11
C LEU A 252 -77.69 6.69 -12.66
N ASP A 253 -77.44 6.61 -11.36
CA ASP A 253 -76.11 6.85 -10.77
C ASP A 253 -75.13 5.75 -11.20
N LYS A 254 -75.57 4.48 -11.16
CA LYS A 254 -74.75 3.35 -11.63
C LYS A 254 -74.46 3.45 -13.12
N PHE A 255 -75.46 3.84 -13.93
CA PHE A 255 -75.30 4.03 -15.36
C PHE A 255 -74.25 5.10 -15.66
N LEU A 256 -74.35 6.28 -15.02
CA LEU A 256 -73.38 7.36 -15.22
C LEU A 256 -71.99 6.96 -14.72
N GLN A 257 -71.87 6.29 -13.58
CA GLN A 257 -70.57 5.80 -13.06
C GLN A 257 -69.93 4.71 -13.94
N SER A 258 -70.74 3.89 -14.63
CA SER A 258 -70.24 2.86 -15.56
C SER A 258 -69.59 3.45 -16.81
N ARG A 259 -69.87 4.71 -17.11
CA ARG A 259 -69.35 5.46 -18.27
C ARG A 259 -67.95 6.03 -18.00
N GLN A 260 -67.07 5.22 -17.39
CA GLN A 260 -65.74 5.66 -16.93
C GLN A 260 -65.03 6.55 -17.97
N GLY A 261 -64.47 7.67 -17.48
CA GLY A 261 -63.77 8.67 -18.28
C GLY A 261 -62.54 8.16 -19.02
#